data_AF-A0A932PNI8-F1
#
_entry.id   AF-A0A932PNI8-F1
#
_cell.length_a   1.000
_cell.length_b   1.000
_cell.length_c   1.000
_cell.angle_alpha   90.00
_cell.angle_beta   90.00
_cell.angle_gamma   90.00
#
_symmetry.space_group_name_H-M   'P 1'
#
loop_
_entity.id
_entity.type
_entity.pdbx_description
1 polymer ?
#
loop_
_entity_poly.entity_id
_entity_poly.type
_entity_poly.pdbx_seq_one_letter_code
_entity_poly.pdbx_strand_id
1 'polypeptide(L)'
;MNRATCLLMTLSLPVLAQAQGPIQPGRWEGALQLPGGNLSLILDLWTTGGTWQGVISVPAQGLKLHPLGKVGAEGGRLRFTLPGIPGEPSFDGALGPDGAAASGTFSQGGAQLPLSLRRTGDSPAEARKPAEASSTQGSRRGERVLRFPGFNGLPLNGAVLSGGAHPYFAVMVAGSGPTDRDWSNPLIPMPSHGGRDLADWLQAQGLGSLRYDKRFIGSKDPKLDISLDAQVGDIRAALKAARALPEAKGKKLLLVGHSEGSLLSLLAASEADAALLLAMPGLTMGKLIVAQVKGQLAAAQAPADATASNLAYLEAALEAIRKGQELDRDTAGVAPGVVNLAKGLARPESRGFVRDLLDLDPWGAAQRLPIPCAVAWGDRDVQTWRPETLPADFKGAVIEIPGANHLFKRETRARTGLSGAEAMSTYGDSTPLADLTLLAAWLKGLK
;
A
#
# COMPACT_ATOMS: atom_id res chain seq x y z
N MET A 1 83.39 -34.61 18.19
CA MET A 1 81.95 -34.79 17.89
C MET A 1 81.16 -34.12 19.00
N ASN A 2 80.73 -32.87 18.80
CA ASN A 2 79.86 -32.14 19.73
C ASN A 2 78.81 -31.41 18.89
N ARG A 3 77.54 -31.71 19.16
CA ARG A 3 76.38 -31.07 18.53
C ARG A 3 76.21 -29.69 19.16
N ALA A 4 76.40 -28.63 18.38
CA ALA A 4 76.03 -27.27 18.74
C ALA A 4 74.73 -26.90 18.04
N THR A 5 73.68 -26.78 18.85
CA THR A 5 72.33 -26.33 18.49
C THR A 5 72.39 -24.85 18.08
N CYS A 6 72.15 -24.56 16.81
CA CYS A 6 72.05 -23.20 16.29
C CYS A 6 70.59 -22.74 16.34
N LEU A 7 70.30 -21.80 17.24
CA LEU A 7 68.98 -21.20 17.45
C LEU A 7 68.75 -20.13 16.38
N LEU A 8 67.93 -20.42 15.37
CA LEU A 8 67.45 -19.43 14.40
C LEU A 8 66.20 -18.75 14.96
N MET A 9 66.34 -17.48 15.38
CA MET A 9 65.22 -16.59 15.67
C MET A 9 64.43 -16.32 14.38
N THR A 10 63.21 -16.83 14.27
CA THR A 10 62.24 -16.42 13.27
C THR A 10 61.53 -15.15 13.74
N LEU A 11 61.80 -14.00 13.10
CA LEU A 11 60.96 -12.81 13.20
C LEU A 11 59.57 -13.14 12.63
N SER A 12 58.54 -13.19 13.48
CA SER A 12 57.15 -13.17 13.06
C SER A 12 56.76 -11.75 12.66
N LEU A 13 56.67 -11.47 11.37
CA LEU A 13 55.97 -10.29 10.87
C LEU A 13 54.49 -10.42 11.26
N PRO A 14 53.89 -9.44 11.96
CA PRO A 14 52.46 -9.43 12.15
C PRO A 14 51.81 -9.30 10.77
N VAL A 15 50.93 -10.25 10.43
CA VAL A 15 49.99 -10.09 9.32
C VAL A 15 49.20 -8.83 9.65
N LEU A 16 49.48 -7.73 8.95
CA LEU A 16 48.61 -6.55 8.93
C LEU A 16 47.25 -7.06 8.45
N ALA A 17 46.29 -7.17 9.37
CA ALA A 17 44.89 -7.29 9.02
C ALA A 17 44.58 -6.07 8.14
N GLN A 18 44.42 -6.30 6.84
CA GLN A 18 44.00 -5.25 5.93
C GLN A 18 42.69 -4.70 6.48
N ALA A 19 42.67 -3.42 6.83
CA ALA A 19 41.45 -2.73 7.18
C ALA A 19 40.48 -2.89 6.02
N GLN A 20 39.37 -3.59 6.24
CA GLN A 20 38.32 -3.76 5.26
C GLN A 20 37.73 -2.38 4.95
N GLY A 21 37.64 -2.03 3.68
CA GLY A 21 37.09 -0.75 3.24
C GLY A 21 35.66 -0.57 3.75
N PRO A 22 35.25 0.67 4.10
CA PRO A 22 33.87 0.95 4.47
C PRO A 22 32.96 0.62 3.28
N ILE A 23 31.82 -0.01 3.56
CA ILE A 23 30.80 -0.23 2.54
C ILE A 23 30.39 1.11 1.90
N GLN A 24 30.18 1.09 0.59
CA GLN A 24 29.74 2.27 -0.14
C GLN A 24 28.23 2.21 -0.42
N PRO A 25 27.48 3.31 -0.18
CA PRO A 25 26.13 3.48 -0.71
C PRO A 25 26.12 3.28 -2.23
N GLY A 26 25.00 2.83 -2.76
CA GLY A 26 24.85 2.64 -4.19
C GLY A 26 24.01 1.43 -4.55
N ARG A 27 23.98 1.14 -5.86
CA ARG A 27 23.38 -0.07 -6.40
C ARG A 27 24.37 -1.23 -6.31
N TRP A 28 23.86 -2.37 -5.90
CA TRP A 28 24.55 -3.64 -5.79
C TRP A 28 23.78 -4.70 -6.57
N GLU A 29 24.50 -5.53 -7.30
CA GLU A 29 23.93 -6.66 -8.03
C GLU A 29 24.56 -7.94 -7.53
N GLY A 30 23.78 -9.00 -7.47
CA GLY A 30 24.26 -10.26 -6.96
C GLY A 30 23.48 -11.47 -7.44
N ALA A 31 24.03 -12.62 -7.10
CA ALA A 31 23.50 -13.92 -7.46
C ALA A 31 23.38 -14.79 -6.22
N LEU A 32 22.15 -15.18 -5.91
CA LEU A 32 21.84 -16.22 -4.93
C LEU A 32 21.97 -17.58 -5.61
N GLN A 33 22.83 -18.44 -5.07
CA GLN A 33 23.06 -19.78 -5.62
C GLN A 33 21.98 -20.72 -5.11
N LEU A 34 21.17 -21.25 -6.03
CA LEU A 34 20.16 -22.27 -5.79
C LEU A 34 20.63 -23.61 -6.36
N PRO A 35 20.10 -24.76 -5.86
CA PRO A 35 20.42 -26.07 -6.43
C PRO A 35 20.12 -26.21 -7.93
N GLY A 36 19.23 -25.40 -8.49
CA GLY A 36 18.82 -25.40 -9.90
C GLY A 36 19.34 -24.23 -10.75
N GLY A 37 20.25 -23.39 -10.22
CA GLY A 37 20.78 -22.24 -10.94
C GLY A 37 20.93 -20.99 -10.06
N ASN A 38 21.19 -19.84 -10.69
CA ASN A 38 21.39 -18.58 -9.97
C ASN A 38 20.14 -17.70 -10.06
N LEU A 39 19.75 -17.12 -8.93
CA LEU A 39 18.71 -16.10 -8.85
C LEU A 39 19.35 -14.71 -8.71
N SER A 40 19.09 -13.83 -9.68
CA SER A 40 19.61 -12.47 -9.69
C SER A 40 18.88 -11.58 -8.68
N LEU A 41 19.66 -10.81 -7.91
CA LEU A 41 19.22 -9.86 -6.91
C LEU A 41 19.82 -8.48 -7.21
N ILE A 42 19.02 -7.43 -7.01
CA ILE A 42 19.45 -6.04 -7.12
C ILE A 42 19.15 -5.36 -5.79
N LEU A 43 20.16 -4.82 -5.11
CA LEU A 43 20.00 -4.02 -3.92
C LEU A 43 20.32 -2.56 -4.24
N ASP A 44 19.56 -1.67 -3.63
CA ASP A 44 19.81 -0.24 -3.64
C ASP A 44 19.99 0.16 -2.17
N LEU A 45 21.22 0.53 -1.78
CA LEU A 45 21.60 0.84 -0.40
C LEU A 45 21.97 2.32 -0.26
N TRP A 46 21.51 2.96 0.82
CA TRP A 46 21.86 4.35 1.14
C TRP A 46 21.89 4.57 2.66
N THR A 47 22.31 5.77 3.08
CA THR A 47 22.32 6.16 4.50
C THR A 47 21.48 7.41 4.74
N THR A 48 20.62 7.39 5.77
CA THR A 48 19.88 8.56 6.26
C THR A 48 20.27 8.82 7.70
N GLY A 49 20.79 10.01 8.01
CA GLY A 49 21.22 10.36 9.38
C GLY A 49 22.28 9.40 9.96
N GLY A 50 23.11 8.79 9.11
CA GLY A 50 24.11 7.78 9.51
C GLY A 50 23.56 6.36 9.68
N THR A 51 22.25 6.14 9.51
CA THR A 51 21.62 4.80 9.56
C THR A 51 21.51 4.22 8.15
N TRP A 52 21.90 2.96 7.98
CA TRP A 52 21.76 2.25 6.71
C TRP A 52 20.30 1.90 6.40
N GLN A 53 19.93 2.09 5.15
CA GLN A 53 18.64 1.76 4.58
C GLN A 53 18.87 1.06 3.24
N GLY A 54 17.84 0.36 2.76
CA GLY A 54 17.93 -0.28 1.48
C GLY A 54 16.63 -0.89 0.98
N VAL A 55 16.61 -1.18 -0.31
CA VAL A 55 15.58 -2.01 -0.94
C VAL A 55 16.22 -3.11 -1.77
N ILE A 56 15.50 -4.20 -1.97
CA ILE A 56 15.90 -5.34 -2.80
C ILE A 56 14.86 -5.61 -3.89
N SER A 57 15.34 -5.94 -5.09
CA SER A 57 14.54 -6.39 -6.21
C SER A 57 15.02 -7.76 -6.69
N VAL A 58 14.09 -8.63 -7.05
CA VAL A 58 14.33 -9.96 -7.59
C VAL A 58 13.57 -10.08 -8.91
N PRO A 59 14.17 -9.70 -10.05
CA PRO A 59 13.47 -9.55 -11.32
C PRO A 59 12.71 -10.80 -11.75
N ALA A 60 13.34 -11.97 -11.62
CA ALA A 60 12.75 -13.26 -12.00
C ALA A 60 11.54 -13.66 -11.14
N GLN A 61 11.38 -13.05 -9.97
CA GLN A 61 10.26 -13.29 -9.05
C GLN A 61 9.27 -12.11 -9.01
N GLY A 62 9.48 -11.09 -9.84
CA GLY A 62 8.64 -9.88 -9.86
C GLY A 62 8.73 -9.01 -8.60
N LEU A 63 9.57 -9.35 -7.62
CA LEU A 63 9.77 -8.56 -6.41
C LEU A 63 10.55 -7.30 -6.78
N LYS A 64 9.97 -6.11 -6.54
CA LYS A 64 10.60 -4.83 -6.88
C LYS A 64 10.64 -3.94 -5.65
N LEU A 65 11.81 -3.37 -5.38
CA LEU A 65 12.05 -2.36 -4.35
C LEU A 65 11.47 -2.75 -2.97
N HIS A 66 11.57 -4.03 -2.60
CA HIS A 66 11.13 -4.52 -1.31
C HIS A 66 12.04 -3.94 -0.20
N PRO A 67 11.49 -3.30 0.85
CA PRO A 67 12.29 -2.72 1.92
C PRO A 67 13.13 -3.75 2.66
N LEU A 68 14.40 -3.42 2.88
CA LEU A 68 15.27 -4.18 3.76
C LEU A 68 15.09 -3.71 5.21
N GLY A 69 14.99 -4.65 6.14
CA GLY A 69 15.02 -4.39 7.57
C GLY A 69 16.40 -4.64 8.16
N LYS A 70 16.73 -4.02 9.30
CA LYS A 70 17.99 -4.22 10.05
C LYS A 70 19.24 -4.17 9.16
N VAL A 71 19.28 -3.22 8.22
CA VAL A 71 20.46 -3.03 7.37
C VAL A 71 21.60 -2.53 8.24
N GLY A 72 22.69 -3.27 8.28
CA GLY A 72 23.86 -2.97 9.10
C GLY A 72 25.13 -3.29 8.36
N ALA A 73 26.13 -2.43 8.50
CA ALA A 73 27.40 -2.56 7.82
C ALA A 73 28.61 -2.35 8.75
N GLU A 74 28.52 -2.96 9.93
CA GLU A 74 29.51 -2.84 11.01
C GLU A 74 30.46 -4.04 11.05
N GLY A 75 31.69 -3.82 11.51
CA GLY A 75 32.66 -4.90 11.73
C GLY A 75 33.06 -5.66 10.46
N GLY A 76 33.05 -5.00 9.30
CA GLY A 76 33.43 -5.61 8.02
C GLY A 76 32.40 -6.56 7.44
N ARG A 77 31.14 -6.47 7.88
CA ARG A 77 30.06 -7.34 7.43
C ARG A 77 28.87 -6.53 6.95
N LEU A 78 28.20 -6.99 5.90
CA LEU A 78 26.90 -6.50 5.47
C LEU A 78 25.81 -7.47 5.95
N ARG A 79 24.85 -6.94 6.70
CA ARG A 79 23.69 -7.67 7.21
C ARG A 79 22.40 -6.96 6.84
N PHE A 80 21.37 -7.73 6.52
CA PHE A 80 20.01 -7.23 6.35
C PHE A 80 18.98 -8.35 6.49
N THR A 81 17.72 -7.98 6.69
CA THR A 81 16.55 -8.85 6.75
C THR A 81 15.50 -8.43 5.71
N LEU A 82 14.63 -9.35 5.29
CA LEU A 82 13.50 -9.07 4.39
C LEU A 82 12.19 -9.25 5.17
N PRO A 83 11.73 -8.23 5.90
CA PRO A 83 10.53 -8.33 6.73
C PRO A 83 9.28 -8.56 5.89
N GLY A 84 8.40 -9.46 6.35
CA GLY A 84 7.14 -9.77 5.66
C GLY A 84 7.27 -10.76 4.51
N ILE A 85 8.47 -11.27 4.22
CA ILE A 85 8.68 -12.40 3.32
C ILE A 85 8.66 -13.72 4.13
N PRO A 86 7.92 -14.75 3.70
CA PRO A 86 7.89 -16.04 4.40
C PRO A 86 9.27 -16.69 4.57
N GLY A 87 9.49 -17.31 5.72
CA GLY A 87 10.78 -17.92 6.08
C GLY A 87 11.80 -16.94 6.66
N GLU A 88 11.38 -15.72 7.00
CA GLU A 88 12.20 -14.68 7.62
C GLU A 88 13.57 -14.49 6.95
N PRO A 89 13.61 -14.14 5.65
CA PRO A 89 14.87 -14.13 4.93
C PRO A 89 15.84 -13.11 5.50
N SER A 90 17.10 -13.49 5.55
CA SER A 90 18.19 -12.64 6.03
C SER A 90 19.49 -12.94 5.29
N PHE A 91 20.39 -11.97 5.28
CA PHE A 91 21.73 -12.12 4.76
C PHE A 91 22.75 -11.71 5.81
N ASP A 92 23.83 -12.49 5.91
CA ASP A 92 25.03 -12.13 6.66
C ASP A 92 26.27 -12.46 5.83
N GLY A 93 26.97 -11.44 5.36
CA GLY A 93 28.16 -11.59 4.50
C GLY A 93 29.33 -10.69 4.88
N ALA A 94 30.53 -11.17 4.59
CA ALA A 94 31.76 -10.42 4.78
C ALA A 94 32.00 -9.47 3.60
N LEU A 95 32.42 -8.23 3.90
CA LEU A 95 32.82 -7.25 2.90
C LEU A 95 34.20 -7.58 2.33
N GLY A 96 34.37 -7.31 1.05
CA GLY A 96 35.67 -7.36 0.38
C GLY A 96 36.60 -6.22 0.84
N PRO A 97 37.91 -6.31 0.53
CA PRO A 97 38.90 -5.32 0.96
C PRO A 97 38.59 -3.88 0.53
N ASP A 98 37.91 -3.72 -0.60
CA ASP A 98 37.54 -2.44 -1.21
C ASP A 98 36.15 -1.93 -0.78
N GLY A 99 35.41 -2.69 0.05
CA GLY A 99 34.05 -2.36 0.45
C GLY A 99 33.03 -2.37 -0.70
N ALA A 100 33.39 -2.90 -1.88
CA ALA A 100 32.56 -2.92 -3.09
C ALA A 100 32.06 -4.33 -3.48
N ALA A 101 32.41 -5.35 -2.69
CA ALA A 101 31.89 -6.71 -2.79
C ALA A 101 31.46 -7.23 -1.42
N ALA A 102 30.47 -8.13 -1.38
CA ALA A 102 30.09 -8.85 -0.17
C ALA A 102 29.73 -10.29 -0.51
N SER A 103 30.23 -11.24 0.27
CA SER A 103 29.91 -12.67 0.10
C SER A 103 29.52 -13.30 1.43
N GLY A 104 28.46 -14.08 1.43
CA GLY A 104 27.90 -14.62 2.67
C GLY A 104 26.75 -15.59 2.49
N THR A 105 26.06 -15.81 3.59
CA THR A 105 24.95 -16.75 3.66
C THR A 105 23.64 -16.00 3.66
N PHE A 106 22.77 -16.33 2.70
CA PHE A 106 21.37 -15.97 2.70
C PHE A 106 20.58 -17.10 3.35
N SER A 107 19.83 -16.80 4.41
CA SER A 107 19.02 -17.76 5.15
C SER A 107 17.55 -17.50 4.89
N GLN A 108 16.76 -18.54 4.59
CA GLN A 108 15.30 -18.44 4.47
C GLN A 108 14.64 -19.78 4.80
N GLY A 109 13.70 -19.80 5.75
CA GLY A 109 12.87 -20.97 6.06
C GLY A 109 13.69 -22.19 6.50
N GLY A 110 14.85 -21.97 7.14
CA GLY A 110 15.80 -23.01 7.52
C GLY A 110 16.82 -23.40 6.44
N ALA A 111 16.63 -22.98 5.17
CA ALA A 111 17.63 -23.15 4.13
C ALA A 111 18.73 -22.09 4.23
N GLN A 112 19.97 -22.48 3.92
CA GLN A 112 21.13 -21.60 3.84
C GLN A 112 21.73 -21.67 2.43
N LEU A 113 21.83 -20.53 1.78
CA LEU A 113 22.19 -20.41 0.36
C LEU A 113 23.32 -19.38 0.20
N PRO A 114 24.37 -19.68 -0.59
CA PRO A 114 25.41 -18.70 -0.86
C PRO A 114 24.89 -17.50 -1.65
N LEU A 115 25.21 -16.29 -1.22
CA LEU A 115 24.93 -15.05 -1.92
C LEU A 115 26.21 -14.21 -2.05
N SER A 116 26.51 -13.79 -3.27
CA SER A 116 27.55 -12.79 -3.56
C SER A 116 26.95 -11.55 -4.20
N LEU A 117 27.40 -10.39 -3.74
CA LEU A 117 26.95 -9.05 -4.13
C LEU A 117 28.16 -8.22 -4.59
N ARG A 118 27.96 -7.35 -5.58
CA ARG A 118 28.95 -6.39 -6.05
C ARG A 118 28.32 -5.04 -6.35
N ARG A 119 28.96 -3.95 -5.93
CA ARG A 119 28.53 -2.59 -6.26
C ARG A 119 28.69 -2.35 -7.76
N THR A 120 27.64 -1.87 -8.42
CA THR A 120 27.64 -1.58 -9.87
C THR A 120 27.51 -0.09 -10.19
N GLY A 121 27.21 0.75 -9.21
CA GLY A 121 27.17 2.21 -9.37
C GLY A 121 26.39 2.91 -8.28
N ASP A 122 26.02 4.15 -8.53
CA ASP A 122 25.17 4.93 -7.62
C ASP A 122 23.74 4.40 -7.64
N SER A 123 23.02 4.57 -6.53
CA SER A 123 21.67 4.04 -6.41
C SER A 123 20.66 5.01 -7.05
N PRO A 124 19.84 4.57 -8.02
CA PRO A 124 18.72 5.37 -8.51
C PRO A 124 17.63 5.58 -7.44
N ALA A 125 17.64 4.78 -6.37
CA ALA A 125 16.70 4.89 -5.25
C ALA A 125 17.11 5.97 -4.24
N GLU A 126 18.36 6.44 -4.24
CA GLU A 126 18.81 7.55 -3.39
C GLU A 126 18.12 8.88 -3.78
N ALA A 127 17.81 9.05 -5.07
CA ALA A 127 16.96 10.14 -5.56
C ALA A 127 15.46 9.95 -5.23
N ARG A 128 15.08 8.77 -4.73
CA ARG A 128 13.73 8.38 -4.28
C ARG A 128 13.75 8.04 -2.80
N LYS A 129 14.33 8.92 -1.97
CA LYS A 129 14.23 8.83 -0.51
C LYS A 129 12.81 8.37 -0.14
N PRO A 130 12.62 7.19 0.50
CA PRO A 130 11.43 7.00 1.30
C PRO A 130 11.50 8.13 2.32
N ALA A 131 10.57 9.08 2.23
CA ALA A 131 10.42 10.06 3.28
C ALA A 131 10.33 9.24 4.57
N GLU A 132 11.32 9.39 5.46
CA GLU A 132 11.13 9.01 6.84
C GLU A 132 9.75 9.52 7.22
N ALA A 133 9.00 8.70 7.94
CA ALA A 133 7.84 9.13 8.70
C ALA A 133 8.31 10.14 9.76
N SER A 134 8.76 11.30 9.30
CA SER A 134 8.90 12.52 10.03
C SER A 134 7.50 13.06 10.12
N SER A 135 7.01 13.08 11.34
CA SER A 135 5.83 13.81 11.81
C SER A 135 5.92 15.34 11.62
N THR A 136 6.67 15.79 10.62
CA THR A 136 6.67 17.15 10.10
C THR A 136 6.73 17.10 8.57
N GLN A 137 5.62 16.68 7.93
CA GLN A 137 5.33 17.15 6.57
C GLN A 137 5.36 18.69 6.64
N GLY A 138 6.34 19.30 5.98
CA GLY A 138 6.34 20.74 5.76
C GLY A 138 5.00 21.14 5.16
N SER A 139 4.29 22.06 5.82
CA SER A 139 3.01 22.61 5.37
C SER A 139 3.09 22.90 3.88
N ARG A 140 2.35 22.13 3.08
CA ARG A 140 2.04 22.50 1.70
C ARG A 140 1.42 23.88 1.72
N ARG A 141 1.75 24.73 0.75
CA ARG A 141 1.25 26.10 0.71
C ARG A 141 -0.28 26.09 0.74
N GLY A 142 -0.88 26.59 1.82
CA GLY A 142 -2.32 26.63 2.01
C GLY A 142 -2.94 25.44 2.75
N GLU A 143 -2.14 24.42 3.11
CA GLU A 143 -2.59 23.27 3.88
C GLU A 143 -2.23 23.42 5.36
N ARG A 144 -3.25 23.23 6.20
CA ARG A 144 -3.15 23.34 7.67
C ARG A 144 -3.31 21.96 8.30
N VAL A 145 -2.34 21.58 9.13
CA VAL A 145 -2.42 20.33 9.91
C VAL A 145 -3.53 20.47 10.97
N LEU A 146 -4.29 19.39 11.14
CA LEU A 146 -5.33 19.24 12.14
C LEU A 146 -5.06 17.97 12.94
N ARG A 147 -5.28 18.02 14.25
CA ARG A 147 -5.41 16.82 15.08
C ARG A 147 -6.77 16.85 15.75
N PHE A 148 -7.51 15.76 15.70
CA PHE A 148 -8.86 15.68 16.27
C PHE A 148 -9.10 14.29 16.89
N PRO A 149 -9.98 14.19 17.91
CA PRO A 149 -10.34 12.91 18.48
C PRO A 149 -11.24 12.14 17.51
N GLY A 150 -10.81 10.96 17.11
CA GLY A 150 -11.59 9.93 16.42
C GLY A 150 -12.50 9.17 17.39
N PHE A 151 -12.95 7.99 16.96
CA PHE A 151 -13.75 7.10 17.80
C PHE A 151 -13.01 6.75 19.10
N ASN A 152 -13.74 6.69 20.21
CA ASN A 152 -13.20 6.48 21.57
C ASN A 152 -12.06 7.44 21.96
N GLY A 153 -11.98 8.62 21.32
CA GLY A 153 -10.96 9.62 21.62
C GLY A 153 -9.58 9.31 21.02
N LEU A 154 -9.45 8.32 20.13
CA LEU A 154 -8.20 8.02 19.45
C LEU A 154 -7.73 9.27 18.68
N PRO A 155 -6.53 9.82 18.92
CA PRO A 155 -6.09 11.01 18.22
C PRO A 155 -5.79 10.69 16.76
N LEU A 156 -6.54 11.29 15.84
CA LEU A 156 -6.29 11.21 14.41
C LEU A 156 -5.59 12.47 13.92
N ASN A 157 -4.64 12.28 13.01
CA ASN A 157 -3.99 13.37 12.32
C ASN A 157 -4.65 13.58 10.96
N GLY A 158 -4.85 14.84 10.61
CA GLY A 158 -5.45 15.23 9.34
C GLY A 158 -4.87 16.52 8.80
N ALA A 159 -5.35 16.88 7.63
CA ALA A 159 -4.94 18.07 6.93
C ALA A 159 -6.15 18.75 6.29
N VAL A 160 -6.18 20.07 6.40
CA VAL A 160 -7.27 20.92 5.96
C VAL A 160 -6.75 21.81 4.84
N LEU A 161 -7.47 21.81 3.73
CA LEU A 161 -7.23 22.70 2.61
C LEU A 161 -8.43 23.65 2.47
N SER A 162 -8.17 24.95 2.45
CA SER A 162 -9.23 25.94 2.27
C SER A 162 -9.79 25.91 0.86
N GLY A 163 -11.10 26.10 0.73
CA GLY A 163 -11.79 26.23 -0.55
C GLY A 163 -12.09 27.67 -0.95
N GLY A 164 -12.93 27.81 -1.97
CA GLY A 164 -13.48 29.08 -2.42
C GLY A 164 -14.99 29.17 -2.17
N ALA A 165 -15.71 29.63 -3.19
CA ALA A 165 -17.13 29.95 -3.09
C ALA A 165 -18.07 28.72 -3.13
N HIS A 166 -17.57 27.49 -3.36
CA HIS A 166 -18.45 26.32 -3.45
C HIS A 166 -19.22 26.12 -2.14
N PRO A 167 -20.54 25.83 -2.15
CA PRO A 167 -21.33 25.70 -0.92
C PRO A 167 -21.00 24.45 -0.09
N TYR A 168 -20.14 23.57 -0.58
CA TYR A 168 -19.74 22.34 0.10
C TYR A 168 -18.27 22.37 0.54
N PHE A 169 -18.01 21.72 1.67
CA PHE A 169 -16.69 21.37 2.18
C PHE A 169 -16.57 19.84 2.23
N ALA A 170 -15.51 19.28 1.65
CA ALA A 170 -15.33 17.85 1.51
C ALA A 170 -14.70 17.22 2.76
N VAL A 171 -15.18 16.05 3.18
CA VAL A 171 -14.50 15.17 4.13
C VAL A 171 -14.13 13.90 3.39
N MET A 172 -12.84 13.60 3.29
CA MET A 172 -12.32 12.57 2.41
C MET A 172 -11.89 11.34 3.19
N VAL A 173 -12.39 10.16 2.76
CA VAL A 173 -12.18 8.87 3.41
C VAL A 173 -11.39 7.96 2.48
N ALA A 174 -10.21 7.54 2.94
CA ALA A 174 -9.30 6.70 2.18
C ALA A 174 -9.80 5.24 2.04
N GLY A 175 -9.27 4.56 1.01
CA GLY A 175 -9.54 3.15 0.73
C GLY A 175 -8.90 2.15 1.72
N SER A 176 -8.78 0.90 1.26
CA SER A 176 -8.39 -0.25 2.10
C SER A 176 -7.01 -0.14 2.72
N GLY A 177 -6.85 -0.79 3.88
CA GLY A 177 -5.57 -0.95 4.56
C GLY A 177 -5.10 0.27 5.37
N PRO A 178 -3.84 0.24 5.86
CA PRO A 178 -3.23 1.37 6.54
C PRO A 178 -2.93 2.46 5.51
N THR A 179 -3.91 3.32 5.27
CA THR A 179 -3.81 4.38 4.25
C THR A 179 -3.84 5.74 4.91
N ASP A 180 -2.86 6.58 4.58
CA ASP A 180 -2.72 7.93 5.14
C ASP A 180 -3.68 8.94 4.51
N ARG A 181 -3.68 10.17 5.03
CA ARG A 181 -4.52 11.27 4.53
C ARG A 181 -4.29 11.61 3.06
N ASP A 182 -3.12 11.30 2.52
CA ASP A 182 -2.78 11.56 1.12
C ASP A 182 -3.15 10.37 0.20
N TRP A 183 -3.70 9.31 0.79
CA TRP A 183 -4.02 8.03 0.17
C TRP A 183 -2.80 7.22 -0.28
N SER A 184 -1.67 7.45 0.38
CA SER A 184 -0.51 6.57 0.29
C SER A 184 -0.63 5.45 1.31
N ASN A 185 -0.32 4.22 0.87
CA ASN A 185 -0.31 3.04 1.72
C ASN A 185 1.16 2.60 1.88
N PRO A 186 1.72 2.58 3.11
CA PRO A 186 3.12 2.27 3.34
C PRO A 186 3.48 0.81 3.04
N LEU A 187 2.49 -0.06 2.81
CA LEU A 187 2.70 -1.43 2.34
C LEU A 187 2.94 -1.50 0.82
N ILE A 188 2.75 -0.39 0.10
CA ILE A 188 2.95 -0.27 -1.34
C ILE A 188 4.23 0.54 -1.59
N PRO A 189 5.21 0.03 -2.38
CA PRO A 189 6.51 0.69 -2.57
C PRO A 189 6.44 1.94 -3.47
N MET A 190 5.25 2.43 -3.77
CA MET A 190 4.99 3.62 -4.56
C MET A 190 3.99 4.51 -3.79
N PRO A 191 4.42 5.68 -3.30
CA PRO A 191 3.49 6.68 -2.78
C PRO A 191 2.53 7.10 -3.90
N SER A 192 1.23 6.93 -3.66
CA SER A 192 0.22 7.22 -4.67
C SER A 192 -0.17 8.68 -4.69
N HIS A 193 -0.25 9.27 -3.48
CA HIS A 193 -0.76 10.61 -3.22
C HIS A 193 -2.12 10.91 -3.90
N GLY A 194 -2.95 9.91 -4.16
CA GLY A 194 -4.22 10.10 -4.87
C GLY A 194 -5.20 11.04 -4.14
N GLY A 195 -5.27 10.96 -2.81
CA GLY A 195 -6.14 11.83 -2.00
C GLY A 195 -5.62 13.24 -1.92
N ARG A 196 -4.29 13.37 -1.97
CA ARG A 196 -3.60 14.65 -2.08
C ARG A 196 -3.99 15.37 -3.38
N ASP A 197 -3.77 14.71 -4.51
CA ASP A 197 -4.02 15.24 -5.84
C ASP A 197 -5.53 15.51 -6.06
N LEU A 198 -6.39 14.62 -5.56
CA LEU A 198 -7.85 14.81 -5.65
C LEU A 198 -8.32 16.05 -4.88
N ALA A 199 -7.77 16.36 -3.71
CA ALA A 199 -8.21 17.57 -3.01
C ALA A 199 -7.62 18.86 -3.58
N ASP A 200 -6.45 18.81 -4.22
CA ASP A 200 -5.97 19.93 -5.05
C ASP A 200 -6.97 20.18 -6.20
N TRP A 201 -7.48 19.09 -6.83
CA TRP A 201 -8.53 19.19 -7.85
C TRP A 201 -9.86 19.72 -7.29
N LEU A 202 -10.31 19.26 -6.12
CA LEU A 202 -11.52 19.77 -5.45
C LEU A 202 -11.39 21.26 -5.09
N GLN A 203 -10.21 21.69 -4.65
CA GLN A 203 -9.91 23.10 -4.39
C GLN A 203 -10.01 23.92 -5.67
N ALA A 204 -9.53 23.41 -6.81
CA ALA A 204 -9.70 24.07 -8.11
C ALA A 204 -11.18 24.17 -8.53
N GLN A 205 -12.06 23.29 -8.04
CA GLN A 205 -13.53 23.41 -8.18
C GLN A 205 -14.17 24.35 -7.13
N GLY A 206 -13.37 24.90 -6.23
CA GLY A 206 -13.77 25.82 -5.17
C GLY A 206 -14.20 25.17 -3.86
N LEU A 207 -14.02 23.84 -3.68
CA LEU A 207 -14.33 23.13 -2.43
C LEU A 207 -13.10 23.10 -1.51
N GLY A 208 -13.31 23.36 -0.23
CA GLY A 208 -12.31 23.03 0.79
C GLY A 208 -12.39 21.55 1.15
N SER A 209 -11.38 21.02 1.81
CA SER A 209 -11.37 19.60 2.21
C SER A 209 -10.69 19.33 3.54
N LEU A 210 -11.18 18.32 4.26
CA LEU A 210 -10.50 17.63 5.35
C LEU A 210 -10.12 16.22 4.89
N ARG A 211 -8.83 15.91 4.95
CA ARG A 211 -8.28 14.56 4.82
C ARG A 211 -7.72 14.11 6.16
N TYR A 212 -7.70 12.81 6.43
CA TYR A 212 -7.16 12.29 7.68
C TYR A 212 -6.53 10.90 7.51
N ASP A 213 -5.56 10.61 8.35
CA ASP A 213 -4.91 9.32 8.42
C ASP A 213 -5.90 8.30 9.01
N LYS A 214 -6.05 7.13 8.37
CA LYS A 214 -6.81 6.04 9.02
C LYS A 214 -6.12 5.66 10.33
N ARG A 215 -6.90 5.25 11.33
CA ARG A 215 -6.46 4.88 12.69
C ARG A 215 -5.25 3.95 12.80
N PHE A 216 -4.95 3.17 11.76
CA PHE A 216 -3.81 2.26 11.69
C PHE A 216 -2.48 2.99 11.44
N ILE A 217 -2.52 4.15 10.81
CA ILE A 217 -1.34 4.93 10.44
C ILE A 217 -0.66 5.48 11.67
N GLY A 218 0.63 5.17 11.81
CA GLY A 218 1.45 5.58 12.95
C GLY A 218 1.17 4.83 14.25
N SER A 219 0.20 3.91 14.28
CA SER A 219 -0.06 3.06 15.43
C SER A 219 0.73 1.76 15.34
N LYS A 220 1.32 1.35 16.46
CA LYS A 220 1.94 0.03 16.65
C LYS A 220 1.20 -0.80 17.71
N ASP A 221 0.06 -0.32 18.19
CA ASP A 221 -0.70 -0.99 19.24
C ASP A 221 -1.40 -2.23 18.66
N PRO A 222 -1.02 -3.45 19.07
CA PRO A 222 -1.68 -4.67 18.60
C PRO A 222 -3.13 -4.79 19.12
N LYS A 223 -3.54 -3.98 20.09
CA LYS A 223 -4.89 -3.92 20.64
C LYS A 223 -5.73 -2.79 20.06
N LEU A 224 -5.21 -2.05 19.06
CA LEU A 224 -5.97 -1.01 18.40
C LEU A 224 -7.31 -1.62 17.92
N ASP A 225 -8.41 -1.01 18.33
CA ASP A 225 -9.72 -1.39 17.84
C ASP A 225 -9.78 -1.08 16.34
N ILE A 226 -9.99 -2.09 15.50
CA ILE A 226 -10.07 -1.93 14.05
C ILE A 226 -11.44 -2.35 13.50
N SER A 227 -12.42 -2.53 14.39
CA SER A 227 -13.78 -2.94 14.06
C SER A 227 -14.46 -1.97 13.08
N LEU A 228 -15.54 -2.45 12.46
CA LEU A 228 -16.36 -1.65 11.54
C LEU A 228 -16.89 -0.40 12.24
N ASP A 229 -17.44 -0.55 13.45
CA ASP A 229 -17.97 0.56 14.25
C ASP A 229 -16.91 1.63 14.50
N ALA A 230 -15.68 1.21 14.75
CA ALA A 230 -14.62 2.12 15.06
C ALA A 230 -14.19 2.91 13.81
N GLN A 231 -14.01 2.24 12.67
CA GLN A 231 -13.69 2.92 11.40
C GLN A 231 -14.81 3.84 10.93
N VAL A 232 -16.08 3.44 11.05
CA VAL A 232 -17.24 4.33 10.77
C VAL A 232 -17.28 5.47 11.77
N GLY A 233 -16.98 5.21 13.05
CA GLY A 233 -16.87 6.20 14.11
C GLY A 233 -15.84 7.29 13.84
N ASP A 234 -14.71 6.94 13.19
CA ASP A 234 -13.73 7.94 12.75
C ASP A 234 -14.27 8.85 11.65
N ILE A 235 -15.07 8.31 10.72
CA ILE A 235 -15.72 9.13 9.68
C ILE A 235 -16.68 10.13 10.33
N ARG A 236 -17.49 9.68 11.29
CA ARG A 236 -18.39 10.55 12.07
C ARG A 236 -17.63 11.63 12.83
N ALA A 237 -16.51 11.25 13.45
CA ALA A 237 -15.63 12.18 14.14
C ALA A 237 -14.99 13.21 13.19
N ALA A 238 -14.58 12.79 11.99
CA ALA A 238 -14.05 13.66 10.96
C ALA A 238 -15.12 14.64 10.43
N LEU A 239 -16.35 14.17 10.20
CA LEU A 239 -17.49 15.04 9.85
C LEU A 239 -17.76 16.07 10.96
N LYS A 240 -17.79 15.64 12.23
CA LYS A 240 -17.94 16.54 13.37
C LYS A 240 -16.81 17.57 13.46
N ALA A 241 -15.56 17.14 13.29
CA ALA A 241 -14.40 18.02 13.27
C ALA A 241 -14.50 19.03 12.13
N ALA A 242 -14.89 18.59 10.93
CA ALA A 242 -15.08 19.45 9.78
C ALA A 242 -16.13 20.56 10.03
N ARG A 243 -17.27 20.23 10.65
CA ARG A 243 -18.30 21.25 10.99
C ARG A 243 -17.78 22.37 11.91
N ALA A 244 -16.75 22.10 12.71
CA ALA A 244 -16.14 23.08 13.62
C ALA A 244 -15.03 23.91 12.96
N LEU A 245 -14.62 23.60 11.72
CA LEU A 245 -13.55 24.31 11.02
C LEU A 245 -14.02 25.68 10.51
N PRO A 246 -13.20 26.74 10.64
CA PRO A 246 -13.47 28.02 9.98
C PRO A 246 -13.68 27.89 8.47
N GLU A 247 -12.94 27.00 7.80
CA GLU A 247 -13.00 26.75 6.36
C GLU A 247 -14.35 26.13 5.91
N ALA A 248 -15.07 25.49 6.84
CA ALA A 248 -16.37 24.88 6.58
C ALA A 248 -17.54 25.72 7.11
N LYS A 249 -17.28 26.89 7.72
CA LYS A 249 -18.33 27.73 8.32
C LYS A 249 -19.33 28.17 7.25
N GLY A 250 -20.62 27.85 7.47
CA GLY A 250 -21.70 28.15 6.53
C GLY A 250 -21.71 27.28 5.27
N LYS A 251 -20.90 26.22 5.22
CA LYS A 251 -20.86 25.24 4.13
C LYS A 251 -21.61 23.97 4.54
N LYS A 252 -22.20 23.31 3.55
CA LYS A 252 -22.67 21.92 3.64
C LYS A 252 -21.47 20.96 3.60
N LEU A 253 -21.62 19.74 4.11
CA LEU A 253 -20.57 18.72 4.05
C LEU A 253 -20.80 17.74 2.91
N LEU A 254 -19.76 17.53 2.10
CA LEU A 254 -19.69 16.48 1.09
C LEU A 254 -18.80 15.35 1.62
N LEU A 255 -19.36 14.16 1.84
CA LEU A 255 -18.58 12.99 2.21
C LEU A 255 -18.02 12.34 0.93
N VAL A 256 -16.70 12.28 0.80
CA VAL A 256 -16.00 11.72 -0.36
C VAL A 256 -15.30 10.42 0.07
N GLY A 257 -15.90 9.29 -0.25
CA GLY A 257 -15.30 7.98 -0.01
C GLY A 257 -14.52 7.49 -1.23
N HIS A 258 -13.45 6.73 -1.00
CA HIS A 258 -12.72 6.02 -2.06
C HIS A 258 -12.64 4.52 -1.76
N SER A 259 -12.96 3.66 -2.73
CA SER A 259 -12.82 2.19 -2.60
C SER A 259 -13.54 1.65 -1.35
N GLU A 260 -12.87 0.93 -0.44
CA GLU A 260 -13.44 0.55 0.87
C GLU A 260 -13.96 1.76 1.67
N GLY A 261 -13.29 2.91 1.59
CA GLY A 261 -13.75 4.15 2.19
C GLY A 261 -15.12 4.61 1.66
N SER A 262 -15.49 4.25 0.42
CA SER A 262 -16.85 4.45 -0.10
C SER A 262 -17.87 3.57 0.60
N LEU A 263 -17.54 2.31 0.88
CA LEU A 263 -18.41 1.40 1.65
C LEU A 263 -18.61 1.90 3.07
N LEU A 264 -17.54 2.31 3.74
CA LEU A 264 -17.63 2.87 5.08
C LEU A 264 -18.41 4.20 5.09
N SER A 265 -18.23 5.02 4.04
CA SER A 265 -18.97 6.27 3.88
C SER A 265 -20.47 6.04 3.75
N LEU A 266 -20.93 4.95 3.11
CA LEU A 266 -22.37 4.62 3.07
C LEU A 266 -22.98 4.46 4.47
N LEU A 267 -22.20 4.02 5.45
CA LEU A 267 -22.65 3.80 6.83
C LEU A 267 -22.64 5.08 7.70
N ALA A 268 -21.98 6.15 7.22
CA ALA A 268 -21.90 7.45 7.89
C ALA A 268 -22.54 8.59 7.09
N ALA A 269 -22.99 8.32 5.85
CA ALA A 269 -23.41 9.35 4.90
C ALA A 269 -24.61 10.18 5.39
N SER A 270 -25.49 9.63 6.24
CA SER A 270 -26.61 10.39 6.82
C SER A 270 -26.19 11.59 7.69
N GLU A 271 -24.92 11.68 8.07
CA GLU A 271 -24.35 12.82 8.81
C GLU A 271 -23.74 13.90 7.90
N ALA A 272 -23.73 13.67 6.59
CA ALA A 272 -23.32 14.61 5.56
C ALA A 272 -24.53 15.14 4.75
N ASP A 273 -24.30 16.17 3.94
CA ASP A 273 -25.34 16.80 3.12
C ASP A 273 -25.36 16.26 1.68
N ALA A 274 -24.25 15.66 1.22
CA ALA A 274 -24.13 14.92 -0.04
C ALA A 274 -23.01 13.86 0.07
N ALA A 275 -23.03 12.85 -0.80
CA ALA A 275 -22.01 11.81 -0.88
C ALA A 275 -21.45 11.65 -2.30
N LEU A 276 -20.12 11.52 -2.39
CA LEU A 276 -19.40 11.15 -3.61
C LEU A 276 -18.60 9.87 -3.33
N LEU A 277 -18.98 8.78 -3.99
CA LEU A 277 -18.45 7.44 -3.77
C LEU A 277 -17.55 7.06 -4.94
N LEU A 278 -16.25 7.33 -4.79
CA LEU A 278 -15.24 7.10 -5.80
C LEU A 278 -14.77 5.64 -5.75
N ALA A 279 -14.68 4.99 -6.91
CA ALA A 279 -14.28 3.59 -7.04
C ALA A 279 -15.06 2.68 -6.07
N MET A 280 -16.36 2.95 -5.87
CA MET A 280 -17.16 2.16 -4.93
C MET A 280 -17.18 0.69 -5.39
N PRO A 281 -16.95 -0.28 -4.51
CA PRO A 281 -17.22 -1.68 -4.82
C PRO A 281 -18.66 -1.84 -5.33
N GLY A 282 -18.80 -2.22 -6.60
CA GLY A 282 -20.12 -2.46 -7.23
C GLY A 282 -20.70 -3.85 -6.90
N LEU A 283 -19.95 -4.68 -6.19
CA LEU A 283 -20.30 -5.98 -5.65
C LEU A 283 -20.02 -5.97 -4.14
N THR A 284 -20.56 -6.93 -3.40
CA THR A 284 -20.12 -7.18 -2.01
C THR A 284 -18.62 -7.48 -2.00
N MET A 285 -17.91 -7.10 -0.93
CA MET A 285 -16.44 -7.19 -0.91
C MET A 285 -15.95 -8.63 -1.14
N GLY A 286 -16.66 -9.64 -0.63
CA GLY A 286 -16.32 -11.05 -0.90
C GLY A 286 -16.40 -11.41 -2.38
N LYS A 287 -17.45 -10.99 -3.09
CA LYS A 287 -17.59 -11.22 -4.54
C LYS A 287 -16.56 -10.42 -5.34
N LEU A 288 -16.25 -9.19 -4.91
CA LEU A 288 -15.26 -8.35 -5.55
C LEU A 288 -13.85 -8.96 -5.45
N ILE A 289 -13.46 -9.45 -4.27
CA ILE A 289 -12.15 -10.10 -4.08
C ILE A 289 -11.99 -11.30 -5.03
N VAL A 290 -13.01 -12.15 -5.14
CA VAL A 290 -13.01 -13.29 -6.10
C VAL A 290 -12.89 -12.79 -7.54
N ALA A 291 -13.65 -11.75 -7.91
CA ALA A 291 -13.62 -11.18 -9.25
C ALA A 291 -12.25 -10.55 -9.60
N GLN A 292 -11.61 -9.87 -8.64
CA GLN A 292 -10.26 -9.32 -8.81
C GLN A 292 -9.23 -10.44 -9.04
N VAL A 293 -9.25 -11.49 -8.21
CA VAL A 293 -8.33 -12.63 -8.37
C VAL A 293 -8.56 -13.34 -9.70
N LYS A 294 -9.82 -13.56 -10.09
CA LYS A 294 -10.15 -14.12 -11.41
C LYS A 294 -9.59 -13.26 -12.55
N GLY A 295 -9.73 -11.93 -12.47
CA GLY A 295 -9.20 -11.00 -13.46
C GLY A 295 -7.67 -11.04 -13.54
N GLN A 296 -6.98 -11.12 -12.40
CA GLN A 296 -5.53 -11.25 -12.34
C GLN A 296 -5.02 -12.56 -12.94
N LEU A 297 -5.68 -13.69 -12.64
CA LEU A 297 -5.36 -14.99 -13.22
C LEU A 297 -5.57 -15.00 -14.74
N ALA A 298 -6.65 -14.38 -15.22
CA ALA A 298 -6.90 -14.24 -16.65
C ALA A 298 -5.84 -13.36 -17.34
N ALA A 299 -5.46 -12.23 -16.75
CA ALA A 299 -4.39 -11.37 -17.28
C ALA A 299 -3.03 -12.09 -17.30
N ALA A 300 -2.78 -12.96 -16.32
CA ALA A 300 -1.60 -13.82 -16.28
C ALA A 300 -1.69 -15.06 -17.20
N GLN A 301 -2.80 -15.23 -17.92
CA GLN A 301 -3.08 -16.39 -18.78
C GLN A 301 -2.94 -17.73 -18.03
N ALA A 302 -3.38 -17.75 -16.77
CA ALA A 302 -3.32 -18.95 -15.95
C ALA A 302 -4.15 -20.09 -16.58
N PRO A 303 -3.66 -21.35 -16.53
CA PRO A 303 -4.43 -22.52 -16.96
C PRO A 303 -5.80 -22.62 -16.27
N ALA A 304 -6.77 -23.25 -16.94
CA ALA A 304 -8.15 -23.33 -16.45
C ALA A 304 -8.30 -24.11 -15.15
N ASP A 305 -7.55 -25.21 -15.01
CA ASP A 305 -7.46 -26.03 -13.80
C ASP A 305 -6.83 -25.24 -12.64
N ALA A 306 -5.70 -24.58 -12.88
CA ALA A 306 -5.07 -23.71 -11.90
C ALA A 306 -6.00 -22.57 -11.47
N THR A 307 -6.74 -21.97 -12.41
CA THR A 307 -7.74 -20.95 -12.11
C THR A 307 -8.85 -21.49 -11.23
N ALA A 308 -9.39 -22.68 -11.54
CA ALA A 308 -10.42 -23.31 -10.74
C ALA A 308 -9.95 -23.60 -9.30
N SER A 309 -8.76 -24.17 -9.12
CA SER A 309 -8.18 -24.44 -7.80
C SER A 309 -7.97 -23.18 -6.97
N ASN A 310 -7.48 -22.11 -7.58
CA ASN A 310 -7.26 -20.83 -6.90
C ASN A 310 -8.58 -20.19 -6.43
N LEU A 311 -9.59 -20.18 -7.29
CA LEU A 311 -10.89 -19.59 -6.95
C LEU A 311 -11.62 -20.44 -5.90
N ALA A 312 -11.59 -21.77 -6.00
CA ALA A 312 -12.20 -22.65 -5.02
C ALA A 312 -11.57 -22.47 -3.62
N TYR A 313 -10.23 -22.41 -3.53
CA TYR A 313 -9.54 -22.13 -2.28
C TYR A 313 -9.92 -20.77 -1.70
N LEU A 314 -9.95 -19.73 -2.54
CA LEU A 314 -10.32 -18.38 -2.11
C LEU A 314 -11.75 -18.30 -1.59
N GLU A 315 -12.71 -18.92 -2.28
CA GLU A 315 -14.11 -18.99 -1.86
C GLU A 315 -14.26 -19.72 -0.52
N ALA A 316 -13.58 -20.86 -0.35
CA ALA A 316 -13.54 -21.60 0.91
C ALA A 316 -12.90 -20.76 2.04
N ALA A 317 -11.84 -20.00 1.75
CA ALA A 317 -11.21 -19.11 2.72
C ALA A 317 -12.14 -17.98 3.16
N LEU A 318 -12.86 -17.34 2.22
CA LEU A 318 -13.85 -16.31 2.55
C LEU A 318 -15.00 -16.89 3.40
N GLU A 319 -15.43 -18.11 3.10
CA GLU A 319 -16.46 -18.79 3.88
C GLU A 319 -15.98 -19.17 5.30
N ALA A 320 -14.73 -19.63 5.43
CA ALA A 320 -14.11 -19.85 6.73
C ALA A 320 -14.09 -18.55 7.53
N ILE A 321 -13.69 -17.42 6.92
CA ILE A 321 -13.72 -16.08 7.53
C ILE A 321 -15.11 -15.76 8.07
N ARG A 322 -16.17 -15.94 7.27
CA ARG A 322 -17.57 -15.75 7.68
C ARG A 322 -17.93 -16.54 8.92
N LYS A 323 -17.56 -17.82 8.95
CA LYS A 323 -17.89 -18.77 10.02
C LYS A 323 -16.97 -18.70 11.25
N GLY A 324 -15.93 -17.86 11.22
CA GLY A 324 -14.92 -17.85 12.29
C GLY A 324 -14.05 -19.12 12.35
N GLN A 325 -13.92 -19.86 11.24
CA GLN A 325 -13.15 -21.10 11.15
C GLN A 325 -11.70 -20.90 10.68
N GLU A 326 -10.81 -21.83 11.00
CA GLU A 326 -9.45 -21.81 10.44
C GLU A 326 -9.46 -21.96 8.91
N LEU A 327 -8.45 -21.39 8.24
CA LEU A 327 -8.26 -21.59 6.81
C LEU A 327 -7.85 -23.04 6.50
N ASP A 328 -8.19 -23.51 5.31
CA ASP A 328 -7.68 -24.78 4.82
C ASP A 328 -6.14 -24.75 4.73
N ARG A 329 -5.53 -25.83 5.21
CA ARG A 329 -4.08 -26.05 5.23
C ARG A 329 -3.61 -26.67 3.93
N ASP A 330 -4.48 -27.40 3.23
CA ASP A 330 -4.15 -27.89 1.89
C ASP A 330 -4.16 -26.71 0.92
N THR A 331 -3.01 -26.48 0.32
CA THR A 331 -2.76 -25.41 -0.65
C THR A 331 -2.17 -25.95 -1.94
N ALA A 332 -2.25 -27.28 -2.15
CA ALA A 332 -1.78 -27.93 -3.35
C ALA A 332 -2.48 -27.34 -4.59
N GLY A 333 -1.69 -26.90 -5.58
CA GLY A 333 -2.22 -26.30 -6.81
C GLY A 333 -2.72 -24.86 -6.66
N VAL A 334 -2.62 -24.25 -5.47
CA VAL A 334 -3.00 -22.85 -5.23
C VAL A 334 -1.78 -21.94 -5.36
N ALA A 335 -1.93 -20.81 -6.05
CA ALA A 335 -0.85 -19.85 -6.21
C ALA A 335 -0.49 -19.21 -4.85
N PRO A 336 0.81 -19.03 -4.52
CA PRO A 336 1.23 -18.44 -3.26
C PRO A 336 0.60 -17.06 -2.96
N GLY A 337 0.36 -16.25 -3.99
CA GLY A 337 -0.32 -14.96 -3.86
C GLY A 337 -1.75 -15.08 -3.31
N VAL A 338 -2.51 -16.08 -3.77
CA VAL A 338 -3.89 -16.33 -3.30
C VAL A 338 -3.90 -16.86 -1.87
N VAL A 339 -2.95 -17.75 -1.52
CA VAL A 339 -2.76 -18.21 -0.14
C VAL A 339 -2.42 -17.04 0.79
N ASN A 340 -1.50 -16.15 0.37
CA ASN A 340 -1.10 -15.00 1.17
C ASN A 340 -2.24 -13.98 1.33
N LEU A 341 -3.05 -13.77 0.29
CA LEU A 341 -4.26 -12.97 0.36
C LEU A 341 -5.24 -13.54 1.40
N ALA A 342 -5.57 -14.83 1.31
CA ALA A 342 -6.47 -15.50 2.24
C ALA A 342 -5.97 -15.38 3.69
N LYS A 343 -4.68 -15.64 3.93
CA LYS A 343 -4.04 -15.46 5.24
C LYS A 343 -4.12 -14.02 5.73
N GLY A 344 -3.91 -13.05 4.84
CA GLY A 344 -4.03 -11.62 5.15
C GLY A 344 -5.43 -11.22 5.60
N LEU A 345 -6.46 -11.70 4.91
CA LEU A 345 -7.86 -11.45 5.22
C LEU A 345 -8.31 -12.15 6.52
N ALA A 346 -7.72 -13.31 6.84
CA ALA A 346 -8.06 -14.10 8.02
C ALA A 346 -7.27 -13.75 9.30
N ARG A 347 -6.38 -12.75 9.26
CA ARG A 347 -5.58 -12.32 10.41
C ARG A 347 -6.47 -12.05 11.63
N PRO A 348 -6.17 -12.63 12.81
CA PRO A 348 -7.04 -12.53 13.98
C PRO A 348 -7.44 -11.09 14.33
N GLU A 349 -6.52 -10.13 14.17
CA GLU A 349 -6.72 -8.73 14.54
C GLU A 349 -7.77 -8.05 13.64
N SER A 350 -7.80 -8.37 12.34
CA SER A 350 -8.68 -7.74 11.34
C SER A 350 -9.87 -8.59 10.92
N ARG A 351 -9.90 -9.86 11.31
CA ARG A 351 -10.89 -10.83 10.83
C ARG A 351 -12.32 -10.41 11.08
N GLY A 352 -12.61 -9.83 12.25
CA GLY A 352 -13.94 -9.31 12.58
C GLY A 352 -14.40 -8.22 11.61
N PHE A 353 -13.54 -7.22 11.40
CA PHE A 353 -13.79 -6.16 10.42
C PHE A 353 -13.96 -6.70 9.00
N VAL A 354 -13.08 -7.60 8.55
CA VAL A 354 -13.17 -8.20 7.22
C VAL A 354 -14.49 -8.92 7.06
N ARG A 355 -14.86 -9.79 8.01
CA ARG A 355 -16.14 -10.51 8.01
C ARG A 355 -17.33 -9.56 7.86
N ASP A 356 -17.37 -8.50 8.67
CA ASP A 356 -18.50 -7.57 8.67
C ASP A 356 -18.60 -6.78 7.35
N LEU A 357 -17.49 -6.61 6.63
CA LEU A 357 -17.44 -5.95 5.33
C LEU A 357 -17.73 -6.89 4.14
N LEU A 358 -17.45 -8.20 4.26
CA LEU A 358 -17.56 -9.17 3.15
C LEU A 358 -18.92 -9.16 2.46
N ASP A 359 -19.98 -9.04 3.26
CA ASP A 359 -21.37 -9.17 2.83
C ASP A 359 -22.16 -7.85 2.94
N LEU A 360 -21.47 -6.73 3.23
CA LEU A 360 -22.08 -5.42 3.14
C LEU A 360 -22.58 -5.21 1.71
N ASP A 361 -23.89 -5.05 1.56
CA ASP A 361 -24.53 -4.74 0.27
C ASP A 361 -24.34 -3.26 -0.08
N PRO A 362 -23.45 -2.92 -1.03
CA PRO A 362 -23.20 -1.53 -1.38
C PRO A 362 -24.43 -0.86 -1.96
N TRP A 363 -25.22 -1.58 -2.75
CA TRP A 363 -26.35 -1.01 -3.48
C TRP A 363 -27.56 -0.81 -2.59
N GLY A 364 -27.88 -1.79 -1.75
CA GLY A 364 -28.91 -1.62 -0.74
C GLY A 364 -28.61 -0.45 0.20
N ALA A 365 -27.33 -0.28 0.61
CA ALA A 365 -26.93 0.87 1.42
C ALA A 365 -27.02 2.20 0.63
N ALA A 366 -26.55 2.24 -0.61
CA ALA A 366 -26.59 3.43 -1.45
C ALA A 366 -28.03 3.88 -1.79
N GLN A 367 -28.95 2.95 -2.02
CA GLN A 367 -30.36 3.24 -2.30
C GLN A 367 -31.12 3.84 -1.11
N ARG A 368 -30.66 3.56 0.12
CA ARG A 368 -31.26 4.08 1.35
C ARG A 368 -30.76 5.48 1.73
N LEU A 369 -29.81 6.05 0.98
CA LEU A 369 -29.30 7.37 1.29
C LEU A 369 -30.38 8.45 1.07
N PRO A 370 -30.68 9.27 2.09
CA PRO A 370 -31.68 10.34 1.97
C PRO A 370 -31.09 11.62 1.33
N ILE A 371 -29.82 11.60 0.95
CA ILE A 371 -29.06 12.75 0.45
C ILE A 371 -28.63 12.54 -1.00
N PRO A 372 -28.34 13.63 -1.75
CA PRO A 372 -27.74 13.53 -3.07
C PRO A 372 -26.46 12.67 -3.04
N CYS A 373 -26.39 11.71 -3.96
CA CYS A 373 -25.27 10.77 -4.05
C CYS A 373 -24.82 10.62 -5.50
N ALA A 374 -23.50 10.56 -5.71
CA ALA A 374 -22.90 10.07 -6.95
C ALA A 374 -21.98 8.89 -6.66
N VAL A 375 -21.98 7.91 -7.56
CA VAL A 375 -20.98 6.85 -7.62
C VAL A 375 -20.18 7.03 -8.89
N ALA A 376 -18.85 7.01 -8.76
CA ALA A 376 -17.96 7.19 -9.90
C ALA A 376 -16.91 6.09 -10.01
N TRP A 377 -16.56 5.71 -11.24
CA TRP A 377 -15.46 4.79 -11.55
C TRP A 377 -14.59 5.36 -12.66
N GLY A 378 -13.34 4.92 -12.71
CA GLY A 378 -12.54 5.02 -13.92
C GLY A 378 -12.75 3.80 -14.82
N ASP A 379 -12.86 4.00 -16.13
CA ASP A 379 -13.06 2.90 -17.09
C ASP A 379 -11.82 1.98 -17.26
N ARG A 380 -10.66 2.40 -16.71
CA ARG A 380 -9.42 1.62 -16.67
C ARG A 380 -9.10 1.05 -15.29
N ASP A 381 -10.02 1.16 -14.34
CA ASP A 381 -9.85 0.59 -13.01
C ASP A 381 -9.91 -0.95 -13.06
N VAL A 382 -8.85 -1.60 -12.59
CA VAL A 382 -8.70 -3.07 -12.51
C VAL A 382 -9.06 -3.63 -11.13
N GLN A 383 -9.30 -2.77 -10.15
CA GLN A 383 -9.68 -3.13 -8.79
C GLN A 383 -11.19 -3.05 -8.60
N THR A 384 -11.82 -1.99 -9.08
CA THR A 384 -13.28 -1.86 -9.05
C THR A 384 -13.78 -1.39 -10.40
N TRP A 385 -15.05 -1.65 -10.72
CA TRP A 385 -15.62 -1.17 -11.97
C TRP A 385 -17.12 -0.98 -11.84
N ARG A 386 -17.67 -0.15 -12.73
CA ARG A 386 -19.11 0.00 -12.89
C ARG A 386 -19.72 -1.37 -13.24
N PRO A 387 -20.70 -1.86 -12.46
CA PRO A 387 -21.44 -3.06 -12.84
C PRO A 387 -22.17 -2.89 -14.17
N GLU A 388 -22.30 -3.97 -14.94
CA GLU A 388 -23.06 -3.96 -16.20
C GLU A 388 -24.51 -3.55 -15.96
N THR A 389 -25.12 -4.16 -14.94
CA THR A 389 -26.49 -3.88 -14.50
C THR A 389 -26.46 -3.09 -13.19
N LEU A 390 -27.10 -1.92 -13.20
CA LEU A 390 -27.32 -1.12 -12.00
C LEU A 390 -28.67 -1.49 -11.36
N PRO A 391 -28.82 -1.37 -10.03
CA PRO A 391 -30.11 -1.51 -9.39
C PRO A 391 -31.11 -0.47 -9.92
N ALA A 392 -32.31 -0.91 -10.31
CA ALA A 392 -33.32 -0.04 -10.93
C ALA A 392 -33.72 1.14 -10.04
N ASP A 393 -33.76 0.94 -8.71
CA ASP A 393 -34.17 1.97 -7.76
C ASP A 393 -33.04 2.88 -7.27
N PHE A 394 -31.81 2.73 -7.82
CA PHE A 394 -30.73 3.65 -7.47
C PHE A 394 -30.96 5.01 -8.12
N LYS A 395 -31.22 6.03 -7.30
CA LYS A 395 -31.54 7.41 -7.73
C LYS A 395 -30.34 8.35 -7.80
N GLY A 396 -29.17 7.90 -7.36
CA GLY A 396 -27.95 8.70 -7.41
C GLY A 396 -27.38 8.78 -8.82
N ALA A 397 -26.46 9.73 -9.04
CA ALA A 397 -25.73 9.82 -10.30
C ALA A 397 -24.74 8.66 -10.42
N VAL A 398 -24.61 8.10 -11.62
CA VAL A 398 -23.58 7.12 -11.96
C VAL A 398 -22.67 7.72 -13.01
N ILE A 399 -21.38 7.79 -12.70
CA ILE A 399 -20.39 8.50 -13.50
C ILE A 399 -19.26 7.52 -13.85
N GLU A 400 -18.92 7.44 -15.12
CA GLU A 400 -17.75 6.69 -15.58
C GLU A 400 -16.77 7.66 -16.23
N ILE A 401 -15.55 7.69 -15.74
CA ILE A 401 -14.49 8.62 -16.13
C ILE A 401 -13.59 7.94 -17.15
N PRO A 402 -13.60 8.38 -18.42
CA PRO A 402 -12.75 7.80 -19.44
C PRO A 402 -11.26 8.00 -19.16
N GLY A 403 -10.47 6.96 -19.36
CA GLY A 403 -9.02 6.98 -19.16
C GLY A 403 -8.58 7.10 -17.71
N ALA A 404 -9.47 6.85 -16.73
CA ALA A 404 -9.14 6.89 -15.31
C ALA A 404 -8.86 5.47 -14.77
N ASN A 405 -7.81 5.33 -13.97
CA ASN A 405 -7.56 4.13 -13.17
C ASN A 405 -8.26 4.21 -11.80
N HIS A 406 -7.93 3.28 -10.90
CA HIS A 406 -8.51 3.21 -9.55
C HIS A 406 -8.36 4.47 -8.71
N LEU A 407 -7.30 5.25 -8.93
CA LEU A 407 -7.01 6.50 -8.22
C LEU A 407 -7.46 7.73 -9.01
N PHE A 408 -8.25 7.54 -10.08
CA PHE A 408 -8.66 8.59 -11.01
C PHE A 408 -7.48 9.28 -11.71
N LYS A 409 -6.32 8.61 -11.74
CA LYS A 409 -5.14 9.00 -12.51
C LYS A 409 -5.24 8.47 -13.94
N ARG A 410 -4.56 9.12 -14.87
CA ARG A 410 -4.60 8.79 -16.29
C ARG A 410 -4.01 7.40 -16.54
N GLU A 411 -4.78 6.58 -17.23
CA GLU A 411 -4.37 5.27 -17.73
C GLU A 411 -4.76 5.15 -19.20
N THR A 412 -3.76 4.91 -20.04
CA THR A 412 -3.94 4.84 -21.50
C THR A 412 -4.12 3.40 -21.99
N ARG A 413 -3.76 2.40 -21.17
CA ARG A 413 -3.91 1.00 -21.50
C ARG A 413 -5.36 0.55 -21.25
N ALA A 414 -5.82 -0.41 -22.04
CA ALA A 414 -7.13 -0.99 -21.84
C ALA A 414 -7.19 -1.76 -20.51
N ARG A 415 -8.35 -1.76 -19.84
CA ARG A 415 -8.56 -2.55 -18.63
C ARG A 415 -8.37 -4.05 -18.90
N THR A 416 -8.89 -4.53 -20.03
CA THR A 416 -8.81 -5.94 -20.43
C THR A 416 -7.36 -6.35 -20.63
N GLY A 417 -6.93 -7.38 -19.90
CA GLY A 417 -5.56 -7.89 -19.97
C GLY A 417 -4.53 -7.10 -19.16
N LEU A 418 -4.91 -5.99 -18.52
CA LEU A 418 -4.01 -5.22 -17.66
C LEU A 418 -3.88 -5.91 -16.30
N SER A 419 -2.69 -6.40 -15.98
CA SER A 419 -2.42 -6.97 -14.68
C SER A 419 -2.43 -5.89 -13.58
N GLY A 420 -2.74 -6.28 -12.34
CA GLY A 420 -2.67 -5.36 -11.19
C GLY A 420 -1.28 -4.73 -11.03
N ALA A 421 -0.21 -5.51 -11.25
CA ALA A 421 1.16 -5.01 -11.17
C ALA A 421 1.48 -3.95 -12.23
N GLU A 422 0.97 -4.13 -13.46
CA GLU A 422 1.11 -3.13 -14.52
C GLU A 422 0.25 -1.90 -14.27
N ALA A 423 -0.98 -2.06 -13.78
CA ALA A 423 -1.86 -0.95 -13.41
C ALA A 423 -1.21 -0.06 -12.33
N MET A 424 -0.54 -0.65 -11.35
CA MET A 424 0.16 0.10 -10.29
C MET A 424 1.24 1.05 -10.82
N SER A 425 1.80 0.83 -12.02
CA SER A 425 2.80 1.74 -12.60
C SER A 425 2.27 3.16 -12.89
N THR A 426 0.95 3.35 -12.95
CA THR A 426 0.29 4.65 -13.18
C THR A 426 -0.35 5.24 -11.91
N TYR A 427 -0.01 4.73 -10.73
CA TYR A 427 -0.60 5.19 -9.47
C TYR A 427 0.19 6.32 -8.80
N GLY A 428 1.45 6.52 -9.18
CA GLY A 428 2.37 7.43 -8.51
C GLY A 428 2.26 8.90 -8.94
N ASP A 429 3.12 9.72 -8.36
CA ASP A 429 3.17 11.18 -8.60
C ASP A 429 3.46 11.59 -10.05
N SER A 430 4.15 10.75 -10.82
CA SER A 430 4.43 11.03 -12.23
C SER A 430 3.19 10.93 -13.13
N THR A 431 2.09 10.35 -12.62
CA THR A 431 0.87 10.18 -13.38
C THR A 431 -0.15 11.24 -12.96
N PRO A 432 -0.57 12.13 -13.89
CA PRO A 432 -1.58 13.15 -13.59
C PRO A 432 -2.97 12.53 -13.40
N LEU A 433 -3.88 13.28 -12.81
CA LEU A 433 -5.31 12.95 -12.82
C LEU A 433 -5.82 12.82 -14.27
N ALA A 434 -6.82 11.95 -14.46
CA ALA A 434 -7.59 11.87 -15.69
C ALA A 434 -8.45 13.14 -15.87
N ASP A 435 -9.17 13.24 -16.98
CA ASP A 435 -10.13 14.31 -17.18
C ASP A 435 -11.37 14.08 -16.30
N LEU A 436 -11.49 14.86 -15.22
CA LEU A 436 -12.57 14.75 -14.25
C LEU A 436 -13.75 15.70 -14.57
N THR A 437 -13.90 16.16 -15.82
CA THR A 437 -14.97 17.09 -16.22
C THR A 437 -16.38 16.58 -15.86
N LEU A 438 -16.64 15.27 -15.97
CA LEU A 438 -17.94 14.69 -15.60
C LEU A 438 -18.20 14.78 -14.08
N LEU A 439 -17.17 14.61 -13.25
CA LEU A 439 -17.28 14.84 -11.80
C LEU A 439 -17.50 16.34 -11.50
N ALA A 440 -16.78 17.23 -12.18
CA ALA A 440 -16.96 18.67 -12.03
C ALA A 440 -18.40 19.12 -12.38
N ALA A 441 -19.00 18.53 -13.43
CA ALA A 441 -20.38 18.80 -13.81
C ALA A 441 -21.36 18.40 -12.71
N TRP A 442 -21.18 17.24 -12.08
CA TRP A 442 -22.01 16.81 -10.95
C TRP A 442 -21.83 17.71 -9.73
N LEU A 443 -20.59 18.06 -9.36
CA LEU A 443 -20.31 19.00 -8.27
C LEU A 443 -20.98 20.35 -8.49
N LYS A 444 -20.95 20.87 -9.73
CA LYS A 444 -21.64 22.10 -10.09
C LYS A 444 -23.15 21.99 -9.92
N GLY A 445 -23.74 20.83 -10.21
CA GLY A 445 -25.17 20.55 -10.01
C GLY A 445 -25.60 20.45 -8.54
N LEU A 446 -24.67 20.32 -7.60
CA LEU A 446 -24.96 20.40 -6.16
C LEU A 446 -25.13 21.85 -5.65
N LYS A 447 -24.64 22.84 -6.40
CA LYS A 447 -24.81 24.26 -6.08
C LYS A 447 -26.26 24.68 -6.25
#